data_AF-W6KMX6-F1
#
_entry.id   AF-W6KMX6-F1
#
_cell.length_a   1.000
_cell.length_b   1.000
_cell.length_c   1.000
_cell.angle_alpha   90.00
_cell.angle_beta   90.00
_cell.angle_gamma   90.00
#
_symmetry.space_group_name_H-M   'P 1'
#
loop_
_entity.id
_entity.type
_entity.pdbx_description
1 polymer ?
#
loop_
_entity_poly.entity_id
_entity_poly.type
_entity_poly.pdbx_seq_one_letter_code
_entity_poly.pdbx_strand_id
1 'polypeptide(L)'
;MSSVNVRFVLTGACYEAYSGKQFHLDVPFLQPDGSRGTVADLRAQVRNEWPSDFPEMAETIKSIQMKFLKMGRLLKDTDIIEEQVMPSSPATGEDAENRPSDANEGEGGSLLLHIVFQDPERSLQASNSEIKGESATSDPQRGDSHQSAGDQTREAKSNGCCHVM
;
A
#
# COMPACT_ATOMS: atom_id res chain seq x y z
N MET A 1 -9.09 29.97 -6.61
CA MET A 1 -8.04 29.10 -7.22
C MET A 1 -8.64 27.73 -7.37
N SER A 2 -8.45 27.08 -8.51
CA SER A 2 -9.03 25.75 -8.73
C SER A 2 -8.28 24.70 -7.90
N SER A 3 -9.00 23.97 -7.08
CA SER A 3 -8.49 22.89 -6.22
C SER A 3 -9.32 21.63 -6.41
N VAL A 4 -8.77 20.50 -5.98
CA VAL A 4 -9.45 19.20 -5.92
C VAL A 4 -9.52 18.75 -4.47
N ASN A 5 -10.69 18.26 -4.06
CA ASN A 5 -10.80 17.56 -2.80
C ASN A 5 -10.25 16.14 -2.95
N VAL A 6 -9.15 15.84 -2.26
CA VAL A 6 -8.49 14.54 -2.29
C VAL A 6 -8.85 13.76 -1.04
N ARG A 7 -9.57 12.64 -1.21
CA ARG A 7 -9.83 11.64 -0.16
C ARG A 7 -8.69 10.64 -0.13
N PHE A 8 -8.01 10.55 1.00
CA PHE A 8 -6.96 9.57 1.24
C PHE A 8 -7.49 8.38 2.03
N VAL A 9 -7.13 7.18 1.61
CA VAL A 9 -7.37 5.93 2.34
C VAL A 9 -6.03 5.40 2.83
N LEU A 10 -5.88 5.25 4.14
CA LEU A 10 -4.71 4.63 4.76
C LEU A 10 -4.81 3.11 4.59
N THR A 11 -3.88 2.53 3.84
CA THR A 11 -3.88 1.08 3.58
C THR A 11 -3.09 0.33 4.65
N GLY A 12 -3.60 -0.83 5.09
CA GLY A 12 -3.07 -1.65 6.18
C GLY A 12 -1.65 -2.21 6.02
N ALA A 13 -0.91 -1.82 4.98
CA ALA A 13 0.55 -1.87 5.01
C ALA A 13 1.16 -0.86 6.03
N CYS A 14 0.35 0.09 6.49
CA CYS A 14 0.63 0.97 7.62
C CYS A 14 0.49 0.26 8.98
N TYR A 15 0.71 0.99 10.07
CA TYR A 15 0.28 0.53 11.40
C TYR A 15 -1.17 0.05 11.34
N GLU A 16 -1.43 -1.16 11.84
CA GLU A 16 -2.75 -1.81 11.76
C GLU A 16 -3.89 -0.93 12.27
N ALA A 17 -3.60 -0.11 13.30
CA ALA A 17 -4.53 0.85 13.90
C ALA A 17 -5.08 1.92 12.93
N TYR A 18 -4.47 2.09 11.75
CA TYR A 18 -4.90 3.05 10.74
C TYR A 18 -5.45 2.42 9.47
N SER A 19 -5.40 1.09 9.34
CA SER A 19 -5.92 0.41 8.16
C SER A 19 -7.39 0.78 7.94
N GLY A 20 -7.71 1.28 6.74
CA GLY A 20 -9.06 1.68 6.34
C GLY A 20 -9.49 3.06 6.83
N LYS A 21 -8.69 3.76 7.65
CA LYS A 21 -8.98 5.14 8.05
C LYS A 21 -8.76 6.11 6.89
N GLN A 22 -9.44 7.24 6.94
CA GLN A 22 -9.49 8.19 5.82
C GLN A 22 -9.40 9.62 6.32
N PHE A 23 -8.85 10.49 5.48
CA PHE A 23 -8.86 11.94 5.68
C PHE A 23 -8.88 12.66 4.34
N HIS A 24 -9.13 13.97 4.36
CA HIS A 24 -9.29 14.80 3.17
C HIS A 24 -8.34 15.97 3.21
N LEU A 25 -7.82 16.35 2.06
CA LEU A 25 -7.12 17.63 1.87
C LEU A 25 -7.65 18.30 0.60
N ASP A 26 -7.75 19.62 0.65
CA ASP A 26 -7.96 20.43 -0.55
C ASP A 26 -6.60 20.73 -1.17
N VAL A 27 -6.41 20.26 -2.39
CA VAL A 27 -5.13 20.32 -3.10
C VAL A 27 -5.25 21.27 -4.27
N PRO A 28 -4.44 22.33 -4.35
CA PRO A 28 -4.49 23.25 -5.46
C PRO A 28 -3.93 22.61 -6.73
N PHE A 29 -4.54 22.89 -7.89
CA PHE A 29 -3.99 22.43 -9.17
C PHE A 29 -2.73 23.18 -9.61
N LEU A 30 -2.54 24.39 -9.09
CA LEU A 30 -1.39 25.24 -9.38
C LEU A 30 -0.64 25.55 -8.09
N GLN A 31 0.68 25.48 -8.16
CA GLN A 31 1.57 25.94 -7.10
C GLN A 31 1.60 27.48 -7.04
N PRO A 32 2.08 28.09 -5.93
CA PRO A 32 2.17 29.54 -5.81
C PRO A 32 3.03 30.22 -6.88
N ASP A 33 3.96 29.49 -7.50
CA ASP A 33 4.81 29.95 -8.61
C ASP A 33 4.11 29.86 -9.99
N GLY A 34 2.87 29.37 -10.03
CA GLY A 34 2.08 29.18 -11.25
C GLY A 34 2.36 27.87 -11.99
N SER A 35 3.27 27.03 -11.51
CA SER A 35 3.50 25.70 -12.07
C SER A 35 2.35 24.74 -11.73
N ARG A 36 2.22 23.65 -12.50
CA ARG A 36 1.21 22.63 -12.25
C ARG A 36 1.58 21.79 -11.03
N GLY A 37 0.61 21.56 -10.15
CA GLY A 37 0.76 20.71 -8.98
C GLY A 37 1.00 19.26 -9.36
N THR A 38 2.02 18.67 -8.73
CA THR A 38 2.46 17.30 -8.96
C THR A 38 2.16 16.40 -7.77
N VAL A 39 2.33 15.09 -7.95
CA VAL A 39 2.27 14.12 -6.84
C VAL A 39 3.39 14.33 -5.82
N ALA A 40 4.54 14.88 -6.22
CA ALA A 40 5.59 15.25 -5.28
C ALA A 40 5.12 16.37 -4.33
N ASP A 41 4.43 17.38 -4.87
CA ASP A 41 3.88 18.49 -4.08
C ASP A 41 2.77 17.99 -3.15
N LEU A 42 1.90 17.10 -3.66
CA LEU A 42 0.88 16.43 -2.85
C LEU A 42 1.50 15.68 -1.67
N ARG A 43 2.61 14.97 -1.88
CA ARG A 43 3.33 14.29 -0.81
C ARG A 43 3.83 15.28 0.24
N ALA A 44 4.40 16.41 -0.20
CA ALA A 44 4.88 17.45 0.70
C ALA A 44 3.71 18.04 1.52
N GLN A 45 2.57 18.29 0.89
CA GLN A 45 1.38 18.79 1.56
C GLN A 45 0.86 17.80 2.61
N VAL A 46 0.74 16.52 2.29
CA VAL A 46 0.31 15.48 3.26
C VAL A 46 1.23 15.42 4.48
N ARG A 47 2.54 15.63 4.30
CA ARG A 47 3.50 15.66 5.41
C ARG A 47 3.34 16.89 6.30
N ASN A 48 3.04 18.04 5.71
CA ASN A 48 2.90 19.31 6.42
C ASN A 48 1.55 19.43 7.13
N GLU A 49 0.51 18.88 6.53
CA GLU A 49 -0.88 18.97 6.97
C GLU A 49 -1.40 17.62 7.49
N TRP A 50 -0.51 16.81 8.06
CA TRP A 50 -0.90 15.52 8.60
C TRP A 50 -1.95 15.71 9.71
N PRO A 51 -3.12 15.02 9.64
CA PRO A 51 -4.23 15.30 10.55
C PRO A 51 -3.90 14.89 11.99
N SER A 52 -4.35 15.69 12.95
CA SER A 52 -4.15 15.47 14.39
C SER A 52 -4.81 14.20 14.92
N ASP A 53 -5.76 13.64 14.17
CA ASP A 53 -6.48 12.40 14.53
C ASP A 53 -5.59 11.14 14.37
N PHE A 54 -4.43 11.26 13.73
CA PHE A 54 -3.45 10.18 13.58
C PHE A 54 -2.08 10.57 14.19
N PRO A 55 -2.03 10.86 15.50
CA PRO A 55 -0.85 11.41 16.15
C PRO A 55 0.33 10.44 16.18
N GLU A 56 0.10 9.13 16.20
CA GLU A 56 1.17 8.12 16.29
C GLU A 56 2.07 8.10 15.05
N MET A 57 1.61 8.64 13.92
CA MET A 57 2.39 8.79 12.68
C MET A 57 2.98 10.20 12.50
N ALA A 58 2.66 11.18 13.36
CA ALA A 58 3.01 12.58 13.13
C ALA A 58 4.53 12.84 13.02
N GLU A 59 5.35 12.05 13.72
CA GLU A 59 6.80 12.13 13.60
C GLU A 59 7.33 11.27 12.44
N THR A 60 6.80 10.06 12.28
CA THR A 60 7.22 9.11 11.24
C THR A 60 6.90 9.61 9.83
N ILE A 61 5.79 10.34 9.66
CA ILE A 61 5.31 10.82 8.35
C ILE A 61 6.33 11.72 7.65
N LYS A 62 7.16 12.42 8.43
CA LYS A 62 8.17 13.38 7.95
C LYS A 62 9.26 12.70 7.13
N SER A 63 9.62 11.46 7.47
CA SER A 63 10.73 10.73 6.85
C SER A 63 10.32 9.48 6.08
N ILE A 64 9.21 8.83 6.46
CA ILE A 64 8.79 7.55 5.86
C ILE A 64 8.54 7.68 4.36
N GLN A 65 8.89 6.62 3.61
CA GLN A 65 8.63 6.59 2.18
C GLN A 65 7.12 6.45 1.95
N MET A 66 6.55 7.39 1.21
CA MET A 66 5.12 7.49 0.94
C MET A 66 4.84 7.33 -0.54
N LYS A 67 3.93 6.40 -0.86
CA LYS A 67 3.45 6.13 -2.22
C LYS A 67 1.96 6.32 -2.30
N PHE A 68 1.49 6.81 -3.44
CA PHE A 68 0.07 7.00 -3.71
C PHE A 68 -0.41 6.02 -4.78
N LEU A 69 -1.51 5.34 -4.52
CA LEU A 69 -2.18 4.49 -5.50
C LEU A 69 -3.53 5.09 -5.87
N LYS A 70 -3.84 5.07 -7.16
CA LYS A 70 -5.15 5.44 -7.71
C LYS A 70 -5.70 4.25 -8.48
N MET A 71 -6.84 3.71 -8.07
CA MET A 71 -7.45 2.53 -8.71
C MET A 71 -6.44 1.37 -8.90
N GLY A 72 -5.62 1.10 -7.87
CA GLY A 72 -4.57 0.08 -7.91
C GLY A 72 -3.30 0.45 -8.68
N ARG A 73 -3.26 1.58 -9.40
CA ARG A 73 -2.07 2.06 -10.10
C ARG A 73 -1.22 2.97 -9.22
N LEU A 74 0.08 2.71 -9.17
CA LEU A 74 1.06 3.60 -8.52
C LEU A 74 1.23 4.90 -9.31
N LEU A 75 1.08 6.02 -8.62
CA LEU A 75 1.37 7.35 -9.14
C LEU A 75 2.85 7.68 -8.97
N LYS A 76 3.42 8.35 -9.98
CA LYS A 76 4.79 8.84 -9.97
C LYS A 76 4.81 10.29 -9.49
N ASP A 77 5.93 10.69 -8.89
CA ASP A 77 6.18 12.04 -8.38
C ASP A 77 5.94 13.13 -9.42
N THR A 78 6.23 12.84 -10.69
CA THR A 78 6.07 13.75 -11.82
C THR A 78 4.66 13.80 -12.39
N ASP A 79 3.74 12.94 -11.94
CA ASP A 79 2.37 12.93 -12.45
C ASP A 79 1.64 14.21 -12.00
N ILE A 80 0.86 14.80 -12.90
CA ILE A 80 0.10 16.03 -12.63
C ILE A 80 -1.22 15.69 -11.95
N ILE A 81 -1.55 16.39 -10.86
CA ILE A 81 -2.74 16.13 -10.04
C ILE A 81 -4.04 16.38 -10.81
N GLU A 82 -4.11 17.46 -11.58
CA GLU A 82 -5.26 17.81 -12.41
C GLU A 82 -5.63 16.67 -13.38
N GLU A 83 -4.64 16.04 -14.00
CA GLU A 83 -4.81 14.90 -14.91
C GLU A 83 -5.23 13.61 -14.19
N GLN A 84 -5.08 13.58 -12.86
CA GLN A 84 -5.56 12.47 -12.05
C GLN A 84 -7.01 12.63 -11.62
N VAL A 85 -7.64 13.79 -11.78
CA VAL A 85 -9.04 13.93 -11.40
C VAL A 85 -9.90 13.06 -12.33
N MET A 86 -10.80 12.27 -11.75
CA MET A 86 -11.79 11.56 -12.56
C MET A 86 -12.69 12.61 -13.20
N PRO A 87 -13.00 12.53 -14.51
CA PRO A 87 -14.03 13.38 -15.08
C PRO A 87 -15.30 13.15 -14.25
N SER A 88 -15.81 14.21 -13.64
CA SER A 88 -17.02 14.19 -12.86
C SER A 88 -18.12 13.59 -13.74
N SER A 89 -18.60 12.39 -13.40
CA SER A 89 -19.88 11.95 -13.95
C SER A 89 -20.90 13.01 -13.53
N PRO A 90 -21.75 13.53 -14.45
CA PRO A 90 -22.79 14.45 -14.06
C PRO A 90 -23.61 13.78 -12.96
N ALA A 91 -23.82 14.51 -11.87
CA ALA A 91 -24.51 14.06 -10.68
C ALA A 91 -25.85 13.41 -11.05
N THR A 92 -25.92 12.08 -11.02
CA THR A 92 -27.18 11.38 -10.76
C THR A 92 -27.46 11.58 -9.29
N GLY A 93 -28.30 12.58 -9.00
CA GLY A 93 -28.61 13.02 -7.65
C GLY A 93 -29.44 11.98 -6.90
N GLU A 94 -28.78 11.09 -6.17
CA GLU A 94 -29.45 10.14 -5.27
C GLU A 94 -28.53 9.77 -4.09
N ASP A 95 -27.88 10.73 -3.42
CA ASP A 95 -27.26 10.47 -2.09
C ASP A 95 -26.83 11.77 -1.37
N ALA A 96 -27.76 12.71 -1.22
CA ALA A 96 -27.52 14.01 -0.57
C ALA A 96 -27.73 14.01 0.96
N GLU A 97 -28.05 12.87 1.60
CA GLU A 97 -28.57 12.88 2.97
C GLU A 97 -27.56 12.55 4.09
N ASN A 98 -26.27 12.30 3.78
CA ASN A 98 -25.31 12.00 4.84
C ASN A 98 -23.90 12.62 4.68
N ARG A 99 -23.77 13.70 3.90
CA ARG A 99 -22.55 14.50 3.91
C ARG A 99 -22.63 15.56 5.01
N PRO A 100 -21.65 15.65 5.94
CA PRO A 100 -21.49 16.86 6.73
C PRO A 100 -21.32 18.03 5.76
N SER A 101 -22.15 19.04 5.95
CA SER A 101 -22.31 20.20 5.10
C SER A 101 -21.09 21.12 5.16
N ASP A 102 -20.00 20.73 4.52
CA ASP A 102 -18.95 21.67 4.10
C ASP A 102 -19.23 22.09 2.66
N ALA A 103 -20.05 23.13 2.55
CA ALA A 103 -20.26 23.90 1.35
C ALA A 103 -18.97 24.64 0.99
N ASN A 104 -18.07 23.95 0.33
CA ASN A 104 -17.08 24.56 -0.53
C ASN A 104 -17.01 23.73 -1.82
N GLU A 105 -18.13 23.71 -2.55
CA GLU A 105 -18.20 23.22 -3.92
C GLU A 105 -17.40 24.16 -4.82
N GLY A 106 -16.08 24.05 -4.76
CA GLY A 106 -15.26 24.35 -5.91
C GLY A 106 -15.62 23.32 -6.98
N GLU A 107 -15.86 23.76 -8.22
CA GLU A 107 -16.12 22.95 -9.42
C GLU A 107 -15.03 21.89 -9.75
N GLY A 108 -14.07 21.65 -8.87
CA GLY A 108 -13.07 20.60 -9.00
C GLY A 108 -13.64 19.25 -8.57
N GLY A 109 -13.55 18.26 -9.46
CA GLY A 109 -13.94 16.89 -9.15
C GLY A 109 -13.26 16.32 -7.90
N SER A 110 -13.69 15.14 -7.44
CA SER A 110 -13.07 14.45 -6.31
C SER A 110 -12.00 13.46 -6.77
N LEU A 111 -10.92 13.32 -6.00
CA LEU A 111 -9.88 12.32 -6.24
C LEU A 111 -9.74 11.38 -5.04
N LEU A 112 -9.86 10.07 -5.27
CA LEU A 112 -9.62 9.04 -4.26
C LEU A 112 -8.23 8.43 -4.43
N LEU A 113 -7.39 8.52 -3.42
CA LEU A 113 -6.05 7.94 -3.39
C LEU A 113 -5.88 7.03 -2.18
N HIS A 114 -5.13 5.95 -2.37
CA HIS A 114 -4.65 5.12 -1.27
C HIS A 114 -3.21 5.52 -0.95
N ILE A 115 -2.91 5.69 0.34
CA ILE A 115 -1.55 5.95 0.82
C ILE A 115 -0.95 4.63 1.28
N VAL A 116 0.26 4.35 0.79
CA VAL A 116 1.09 3.22 1.20
C VAL A 116 2.38 3.78 1.81
N PHE A 117 2.70 3.32 3.02
CA PHE A 117 3.96 3.62 3.68
C PHE A 117 4.92 2.45 3.53
N GLN A 118 6.15 2.74 3.15
CA GLN A 118 7.21 1.74 3.08
C GLN A 118 8.23 2.06 4.15
N ASP A 119 8.27 1.22 5.17
CA ASP A 119 9.32 1.25 6.18
C ASP A 119 10.53 0.47 5.65
N PRO A 120 11.67 1.15 5.40
CA PRO A 120 12.87 0.49 4.90
C PRO A 120 13.41 -0.56 5.88
N GLU A 121 13.20 -0.42 7.19
CA GLU A 121 13.71 -1.37 8.18
C GLU A 121 12.87 -2.65 8.27
N ARG A 122 11.53 -2.55 8.20
CA ARG A 122 10.66 -3.73 8.11
C ARG A 122 10.82 -4.51 6.80
N SER A 123 11.10 -3.82 5.70
CA SER A 123 11.31 -4.49 4.40
C SER A 123 12.55 -5.38 4.37
N LEU A 124 13.58 -5.10 5.18
CA LEU A 124 14.81 -5.88 5.24
C LEU A 124 14.68 -7.16 6.09
N GLN A 125 13.76 -7.21 7.06
CA GLN A 125 13.56 -8.39 7.92
C GLN A 125 12.77 -9.51 7.23
N ALA A 126 11.88 -9.17 6.29
CA ALA A 126 11.09 -10.17 5.56
C ALA A 126 11.92 -11.06 4.62
N SER A 127 13.08 -10.58 4.15
CA SER A 127 13.97 -11.32 3.25
C SER A 127 14.95 -12.28 3.93
N ASN A 128 14.99 -12.34 5.27
CA ASN A 128 15.99 -13.10 6.02
C ASN A 128 15.41 -14.28 6.84
N SER A 129 14.17 -14.67 6.56
CA SER A 129 13.45 -15.72 7.32
C SER A 129 13.32 -17.06 6.58
N GLU A 130 14.14 -17.31 5.56
CA GLU A 130 14.28 -18.64 4.95
C GLU A 130 15.71 -19.15 5.13
N ILE A 131 15.80 -20.44 5.51
CA ILE A 131 17.00 -21.24 5.74
C ILE A 131 17.60 -21.15 7.16
N LYS A 132 16.86 -21.70 8.13
CA LYS A 132 17.46 -22.39 9.28
C LYS A 132 16.92 -23.83 9.35
N GLY A 133 17.56 -24.71 8.60
CA GLY A 133 17.58 -26.17 8.79
C GLY A 133 18.97 -26.63 8.35
N GLU A 134 19.94 -26.68 9.25
CA GLU A 134 20.22 -27.83 10.10
C GLU A 134 20.51 -29.11 9.28
N SER A 135 21.78 -29.35 8.98
CA SER A 135 22.35 -30.69 9.01
C SER A 135 23.87 -30.62 9.01
N ALA A 136 24.41 -31.04 10.15
CA ALA A 136 25.81 -31.19 10.41
C ALA A 136 26.40 -32.38 9.63
N THR A 137 27.69 -32.22 9.33
CA THR A 137 28.68 -33.24 8.95
C THR A 137 28.50 -34.62 9.57
N SER A 138 28.63 -35.68 8.76
CA SER A 138 29.31 -36.95 9.10
C SER A 138 29.47 -37.84 7.87
N ASP A 139 30.70 -37.95 7.37
CA ASP A 139 31.19 -39.08 6.55
C ASP A 139 31.89 -40.04 7.54
N PRO A 140 31.67 -41.36 7.46
CA PRO A 140 32.79 -42.18 7.00
C PRO A 140 32.41 -43.44 6.18
N GLN A 141 33.24 -43.69 5.17
CA GLN A 141 33.49 -44.97 4.50
C GLN A 141 33.68 -46.18 5.44
N ARG A 142 33.02 -47.31 5.13
CA ARG A 142 33.62 -48.65 4.85
C ARG A 142 32.55 -49.76 4.88
N GLY A 143 32.59 -50.67 3.91
CA GLY A 143 32.08 -52.04 4.09
C GLY A 143 31.37 -52.62 2.87
N ASP A 144 31.88 -53.74 2.39
CA ASP A 144 31.67 -54.37 1.09
C ASP A 144 30.51 -55.41 1.08
N SER A 145 30.14 -55.83 -0.13
CA SER A 145 29.56 -57.13 -0.52
C SER A 145 28.03 -57.30 -0.67
N HIS A 146 27.65 -57.36 -1.95
CA HIS A 146 26.88 -58.43 -2.62
C HIS A 146 25.33 -58.46 -2.63
N GLN A 147 24.86 -58.54 -3.88
CA GLN A 147 23.73 -59.33 -4.41
C GLN A 147 22.30 -58.78 -4.38
N SER A 148 21.89 -58.39 -5.59
CA SER A 148 20.82 -59.04 -6.37
C SER A 148 19.55 -58.23 -6.61
N ALA A 149 19.10 -58.39 -7.84
CA ALA A 149 18.00 -57.74 -8.51
C ALA A 149 16.64 -58.02 -7.87
N GLY A 150 15.69 -57.11 -8.10
CA GLY A 150 14.27 -57.44 -7.96
C GLY A 150 13.40 -56.27 -7.56
N ASP A 151 12.82 -55.65 -8.58
CA ASP A 151 11.39 -55.33 -8.67
C ASP A 151 10.75 -54.23 -7.80
N GLN A 152 9.78 -53.60 -8.44
CA GLN A 152 9.16 -52.33 -8.11
C GLN A 152 8.05 -52.49 -7.07
N THR A 153 7.64 -51.32 -6.57
CA THR A 153 6.32 -51.00 -5.99
C THR A 153 6.22 -51.15 -4.48
N ARG A 154 6.36 -50.01 -3.78
CA ARG A 154 5.84 -49.82 -2.42
C ARG A 154 4.78 -48.72 -2.44
N GLU A 155 3.54 -49.17 -2.22
CA GLU A 155 2.47 -48.36 -1.64
C GLU A 155 2.79 -47.91 -0.21
N ALA A 156 2.04 -46.88 0.22
CA ALA A 156 1.77 -46.35 1.57
C ALA A 156 2.20 -44.87 1.68
N LYS A 157 1.46 -43.93 2.26
CA LYS A 157 0.11 -43.83 2.86
C LYS A 157 -0.01 -42.35 3.28
N SER A 158 -1.23 -41.80 3.31
CA SER A 158 -1.72 -40.76 4.25
C SER A 158 -0.88 -39.47 4.44
N ASN A 159 -1.38 -38.26 4.27
CA ASN A 159 -2.61 -37.69 4.81
C ASN A 159 -2.91 -36.39 4.05
N GLY A 160 -4.19 -36.13 3.80
CA GLY A 160 -4.65 -34.82 3.35
C GLY A 160 -4.60 -33.78 4.47
N CYS A 161 -4.60 -32.50 4.08
CA CYS A 161 -5.65 -31.56 4.50
C CYS A 161 -5.63 -30.33 3.59
N CYS A 162 -6.79 -30.04 3.01
CA CYS A 162 -7.13 -28.77 2.37
C CYS A 162 -7.37 -27.71 3.46
N HIS A 163 -7.22 -26.41 3.15
CA HIS A 163 -8.21 -25.36 3.44
C HIS A 163 -7.79 -24.05 2.74
N VAL A 164 -8.51 -23.71 1.68
CA VAL A 164 -8.73 -22.34 1.22
C VAL A 164 -10.25 -22.25 0.99
N MET A 165 -10.91 -21.32 1.67
CA MET A 165 -12.18 -20.77 1.18
C MET A 165 -11.85 -19.68 0.17
#